data_AF-A0A3D0V810-F1
#
_entry.id   AF-A0A3D0V810-F1
#
_cell.length_a   1.000
_cell.length_b   1.000
_cell.length_c   1.000
_cell.angle_alpha   90.00
_cell.angle_beta   90.00
_cell.angle_gamma   90.00
#
_symmetry.space_group_name_H-M   'P 1'
#
loop_
_entity.id
_entity.type
_entity.pdbx_description
1 polymer ?
#
loop_
_entity_poly.entity_id
_entity_poly.type
_entity_poly.pdbx_seq_one_letter_code
_entity_poly.pdbx_strand_id
1 'polypeptide(L)' 'MTFDPASYEFSQPSGPAPIRASTVLPARRENIELRTGDGHALVGELALPESGP' A
#
# COMPACT_ATOMS: atom_id res chain seq x y z
N MET A 1 -15.90 -4.35 0.37
CA MET A 1 -15.28 -3.28 1.17
C MET A 1 -14.00 -2.89 0.46
N THR A 2 -13.94 -1.70 -0.11
CA THR A 2 -12.74 -1.19 -0.79
C THR A 2 -11.82 -0.61 0.28
N PHE A 3 -10.61 -1.14 0.39
CA PHE A 3 -9.57 -0.54 1.24
C PHE A 3 -9.04 0.69 0.50
N ASP A 4 -9.36 1.89 1.00
CA ASP A 4 -8.81 3.16 0.49
C ASP A 4 -7.84 3.74 1.53
N PRO A 5 -6.51 3.61 1.31
CA PRO A 5 -5.53 4.11 2.26
C PRO A 5 -5.58 5.63 2.45
N ALA A 6 -6.07 6.40 1.46
CA ALA A 6 -6.19 7.85 1.56
C ALA A 6 -7.32 8.28 2.51
N SER A 7 -8.22 7.37 2.88
CA SER A 7 -9.31 7.64 3.82
C SER A 7 -8.90 7.55 5.30
N TYR A 8 -7.70 7.07 5.62
CA TYR A 8 -7.24 6.94 7.01
C TYR A 8 -6.57 8.21 7.52
N GLU A 9 -6.78 8.48 8.81
CA GLU A 9 -5.98 9.44 9.57
C GLU A 9 -4.82 8.71 10.24
N PHE A 10 -3.59 9.10 9.92
CA PHE A 10 -2.39 8.46 10.45
C PHE A 10 -1.80 9.26 11.61
N SER A 11 -1.48 8.57 12.71
CA SER A 11 -0.70 9.13 13.83
C SER A 11 0.70 8.55 13.83
N GLN A 12 1.73 9.40 13.83
CA GLN A 12 3.12 8.95 13.92
C GLN A 12 3.61 8.95 15.38
N PRO A 13 4.26 7.86 15.85
CA PRO A 13 4.92 7.86 17.15
C PRO A 13 6.14 8.78 17.13
N SER A 14 6.47 9.37 18.28
CA SER A 14 7.62 10.28 18.43
C SER A 14 8.99 9.59 18.44
N GLY A 15 9.03 8.27 18.33
CA GLY A 15 10.25 7.46 18.33
C GLY A 15 9.99 6.04 17.82
N PRO A 16 10.98 5.15 17.89
CA PRO A 16 10.84 3.77 17.43
C PRO A 16 9.68 3.07 18.12
N ALA A 17 8.76 2.51 17.33
CA ALA A 17 7.62 1.73 17.81
C ALA A 17 7.64 0.34 17.16
N PRO A 18 7.26 -0.72 17.90
CA PRO A 18 7.15 -2.05 17.32
C PRO A 18 6.03 -2.09 16.27
N ILE A 19 6.24 -2.83 15.19
CA ILE A 19 5.20 -3.10 14.19
C ILE A 19 4.14 -4.01 14.81
N ARG A 20 2.87 -3.65 14.67
CA ARG A 20 1.72 -4.40 15.19
C ARG A 20 0.67 -4.58 14.09
N ALA A 21 -0.35 -5.38 14.40
CA ALA A 21 -1.55 -5.43 13.57
C ALA A 21 -2.11 -4.00 13.38
N SER A 22 -2.42 -3.63 12.14
CA SER A 22 -2.86 -2.28 11.71
C SER A 22 -1.76 -1.21 11.57
N THR A 23 -0.49 -1.53 11.75
CA THR A 23 0.58 -0.60 11.36
C THR A 23 0.59 -0.42 9.85
N VAL A 24 0.39 0.82 9.38
CA VAL A 24 0.59 1.19 7.98
C VAL A 24 1.98 1.78 7.83
N LEU A 25 2.82 1.13 7.02
CA LEU A 25 4.17 1.62 6.73
C LEU A 25 4.14 2.62 5.57
N PRO A 26 5.04 3.61 5.56
CA PRO A 26 5.19 4.51 4.42
C PRO A 26 5.56 3.73 3.15
N ALA A 27 4.85 4.03 2.07
CA ALA A 27 5.02 3.35 0.79
C ALA A 27 4.68 4.29 -0.36
N ARG A 28 5.38 4.14 -1.49
CA ARG A 28 5.01 4.73 -2.77
C ARG A 28 3.97 3.83 -3.42
N ARG A 29 2.77 4.35 -3.63
CA ARG A 29 1.61 3.62 -4.14
C ARG A 29 1.23 4.09 -5.52
N GLU A 30 0.95 3.16 -6.41
CA GLU A 30 0.41 3.46 -7.74
C GLU A 30 -0.62 2.41 -8.17
N ASN A 31 -1.62 2.86 -8.92
CA ASN A 31 -2.56 1.96 -9.58
C ASN A 31 -1.85 1.26 -10.74
N ILE A 32 -2.03 -0.06 -10.85
CA ILE A 32 -1.46 -0.87 -11.92
C ILE A 32 -2.54 -1.68 -12.64
N GLU A 33 -2.27 -2.00 -13.91
CA GLU A 33 -3.05 -2.95 -14.70
C GLU A 33 -2.11 -4.05 -15.23
N LEU A 34 -2.49 -5.31 -15.02
CA LEU A 34 -1.79 -6.48 -15.56
C LEU A 34 -2.70 -7.20 -16.57
N ARG A 35 -2.11 -7.71 -17.66
CA ARG A 35 -2.84 -8.51 -18.66
C ARG A 35 -2.57 -9.99 -18.44
N THR A 36 -3.63 -10.77 -18.37
CA THR A 36 -3.54 -12.23 -18.34
C THR A 36 -3.36 -12.81 -19.75
N GLY A 37 -2.92 -14.07 -19.84
CA GLY A 37 -2.74 -14.75 -21.13
C GLY A 37 -4.02 -14.97 -21.92
N ASP A 38 -5.17 -14.98 -21.24
CA ASP A 38 -6.52 -15.05 -21.82
C ASP A 38 -7.15 -13.67 -22.08
N GLY A 39 -6.38 -12.58 -21.92
CA GLY A 39 -6.77 -11.24 -22.35
C GLY A 39 -7.58 -10.43 -21.34
N HIS A 40 -7.72 -10.89 -20.10
CA HIS A 40 -8.33 -10.11 -19.02
C HIS A 40 -7.38 -9.05 -18.46
N ALA A 41 -7.96 -7.95 -17.99
CA ALA A 41 -7.27 -6.90 -17.25
C ALA A 41 -7.48 -7.10 -15.76
N LEU A 42 -6.38 -7.26 -15.02
CA LEU A 42 -6.35 -7.29 -13.56
C LEU A 42 -5.93 -5.90 -13.08
N VAL A 43 -6.80 -5.24 -12.33
CA VAL A 43 -6.53 -3.94 -11.74
C VAL A 43 -6.15 -4.11 -10.27
N GLY A 44 -5.16 -3.35 -9.81
CA GLY A 44 -4.69 -3.39 -8.43
C GLY A 44 -3.82 -2.20 -8.06
N GLU A 45 -3.24 -2.26 -6.86
CA GLU A 45 -2.29 -1.28 -6.36
C GLU A 45 -0.92 -1.95 -6.16
N LEU A 46 0.13 -1.29 -6.63
CA LEU A 46 1.51 -1.62 -6.29
C LEU A 46 1.98 -0.69 -5.17
N ALA A 47 2.42 -1.26 -4.05
CA ALA A 47 2.97 -0.51 -2.92
C ALA A 47 4.44 -0.89 -2.71
N LEU A 48 5.34 0.02 -3.07
CA LEU A 48 6.78 -0.13 -2.88
C LEU A 48 7.22 0.61 -1.61
N PRO A 49 8.27 0.15 -0.90
CA PRO A 49 8.84 0.91 0.22
C PRO A 49 9.16 2.36 -0.18
N GLU A 50 8.95 3.30 0.74
CA GLU A 50 9.31 4.71 0.49
C GLU A 50 10.83 4.90 0.33
N SER A 51 11.62 4.06 1.00
CA SER A 51 13.08 4.06 0.92
C SER A 51 13.64 2.64 1.10
N GLY A 52 14.83 2.40 0.55
CA GLY A 52 15.51 1.09 0.56
C GLY A 52 15.27 0.25 -0.70
N PRO A 53 16.08 -0.80 -0.94
CA PRO A 53 15.85 -1.83 -1.95
C PRO A 53 14.91 -2.96 -1.49
#